data_AF-A0A9D1SM93-F1
#
_entry.id   AF-A0A9D1SM93-F1
#
_cell.length_a   1.000
_cell.length_b   1.000
_cell.length_c   1.000
_cell.angle_alpha   90.00
_cell.angle_beta   90.00
_cell.angle_gamma   90.00
#
_symmetry.space_group_name_H-M   'P 1'
#
loop_
_entity.id
_entity.type
_entity.pdbx_description
1 polymer ?
#
loop_
_entity_poly.entity_id
_entity_poly.type
_entity_poly.pdbx_seq_one_letter_code
_entity_poly.pdbx_strand_id
1 'polypeptide(L)'
;MKKTLLMLLLAVCFSMSGMSSKAEAAFEYAPVAFVLVDYSGNTKESEFLSWREQVRQAYYMPYYELIKNHEPDAVVRDYLKASSVKTNKLQEENLQEIADKISAKVVVLLFINNYSERLVRSFGHFWHERGDLLQRVVVSADIYIYKVTDGQFLKRKIRYVDTDDISLSTAASDIVKYRLRNYVNEMEGREQI
;
A
#
# COMPACT_ATOMS: atom_id res chain seq x y z
N MET A 1 -33.09 57.67 -32.37
CA MET A 1 -31.88 56.82 -32.54
C MET A 1 -31.20 56.40 -31.22
N LYS A 2 -31.22 57.19 -30.13
CA LYS A 2 -30.57 56.80 -28.85
C LYS A 2 -31.25 55.66 -28.08
N LYS A 3 -32.58 55.52 -28.14
CA LYS A 3 -33.33 54.47 -27.41
C LYS A 3 -33.20 53.07 -28.03
N THR A 4 -33.09 52.98 -29.35
CA THR A 4 -32.88 51.72 -30.09
C THR A 4 -31.46 51.17 -29.91
N LEU A 5 -30.45 52.05 -29.80
CA LEU A 5 -29.08 51.64 -29.53
C LEU A 5 -28.91 51.12 -28.09
N LEU A 6 -29.61 51.71 -27.12
CA LEU A 6 -29.58 51.29 -25.72
C LEU A 6 -30.28 49.93 -25.50
N MET A 7 -31.39 49.67 -26.21
CA MET A 7 -32.05 48.36 -26.18
C MET A 7 -31.21 47.26 -26.85
N LEU A 8 -30.45 47.61 -27.91
CA LEU A 8 -29.55 46.66 -28.56
C LEU A 8 -28.35 46.30 -27.66
N LEU A 9 -27.83 47.27 -26.90
CA LEU A 9 -26.74 47.03 -25.94
C LEU A 9 -27.21 46.16 -24.76
N LEU A 10 -28.43 46.37 -24.25
CA LEU A 10 -28.98 45.55 -23.16
C LEU A 10 -29.26 44.10 -23.61
N ALA A 11 -29.69 43.91 -24.86
CA ALA A 11 -29.93 42.57 -25.43
C ALA A 11 -28.63 41.78 -25.66
N VAL A 12 -27.53 42.46 -25.97
CA VAL A 12 -26.20 41.84 -26.12
C VAL A 12 -25.56 41.50 -24.76
N CYS A 13 -25.86 42.26 -23.70
CA CYS A 13 -25.41 41.91 -22.36
C CYS A 13 -26.14 40.71 -21.74
N PHE A 14 -27.34 40.36 -22.23
CA PHE A 14 -28.12 39.24 -21.69
C PHE A 14 -27.83 37.88 -22.37
N SER A 15 -27.06 37.87 -23.46
CA SER A 15 -26.67 36.64 -24.17
C SER A 15 -25.29 36.09 -23.80
N MET A 16 -24.59 36.74 -22.86
CA MET A 16 -23.29 36.27 -22.34
C MET A 16 -23.36 35.60 -20.97
N SER A 17 -24.54 35.20 -20.51
CA SER A 17 -24.69 34.16 -19.50
C SER A 17 -24.46 32.79 -20.15
N GLY A 18 -23.25 32.61 -20.69
CA GLY A 18 -22.74 31.29 -21.02
C GLY A 18 -22.84 30.46 -19.75
N MET A 19 -23.69 29.44 -19.79
CA MET A 19 -23.70 28.36 -18.81
C MET A 19 -22.25 27.89 -18.70
N SER A 20 -21.56 28.31 -17.63
CA SER A 20 -20.43 27.55 -17.15
C SER A 20 -21.04 26.25 -16.65
N SER A 21 -21.16 25.26 -17.54
CA SER A 21 -21.01 23.90 -17.04
C SER A 21 -19.60 23.88 -16.47
N LYS A 22 -19.49 24.09 -15.17
CA LYS A 22 -18.44 23.41 -14.44
C LYS A 22 -18.68 21.95 -14.79
N ALA A 23 -17.96 21.44 -15.79
CA ALA A 23 -17.68 20.04 -15.87
C ALA A 23 -16.97 19.75 -14.55
N GLU A 24 -17.75 19.40 -13.55
CA GLU A 24 -17.27 18.79 -12.33
C GLU A 24 -16.49 17.60 -12.84
N ALA A 25 -15.15 17.72 -12.80
CA ALA A 25 -14.29 16.62 -13.19
C ALA A 25 -14.69 15.47 -12.27
N ALA A 26 -15.44 14.51 -12.81
CA ALA A 26 -15.77 13.30 -12.10
C ALA A 26 -14.43 12.63 -11.83
N PHE A 27 -13.94 12.75 -10.60
CA PHE A 27 -12.70 12.12 -10.18
C PHE A 27 -12.88 10.61 -10.41
N GLU A 28 -12.09 10.02 -11.31
CA GLU A 28 -12.14 8.58 -11.55
C GLU A 28 -11.78 7.88 -10.24
N TYR A 29 -12.76 7.16 -9.69
CA TYR A 29 -12.57 6.38 -8.48
C TYR A 29 -11.65 5.19 -8.77
N ALA A 30 -10.57 5.09 -8.00
CA ALA A 30 -9.53 4.08 -8.15
C ALA A 30 -9.43 3.22 -6.88
N PRO A 31 -10.22 2.14 -6.77
CA PRO A 31 -10.18 1.26 -5.62
C PRO A 31 -8.80 0.63 -5.43
N VAL A 32 -8.30 0.64 -4.19
CA VAL A 32 -7.02 0.03 -3.80
C VAL A 32 -7.30 -1.16 -2.88
N ALA A 33 -6.82 -2.33 -3.27
CA ALA A 33 -6.85 -3.53 -2.44
C ALA A 33 -5.53 -3.66 -1.68
N PHE A 34 -5.59 -3.74 -0.36
CA PHE A 34 -4.45 -4.12 0.48
C PHE A 34 -4.78 -5.41 1.23
N VAL A 35 -3.97 -6.44 1.01
CA VAL A 35 -4.17 -7.77 1.61
C VAL A 35 -2.92 -8.20 2.35
N LEU A 36 -3.10 -8.61 3.61
CA LEU A 36 -2.07 -9.23 4.42
C LEU A 36 -2.32 -10.74 4.51
N VAL A 37 -1.31 -11.52 4.16
CA VAL A 37 -1.27 -12.97 4.41
C VAL A 37 -0.11 -13.25 5.37
N ASP A 38 -0.45 -13.57 6.61
CA ASP A 38 0.53 -13.89 7.64
C ASP A 38 0.70 -15.41 7.79
N TYR A 39 1.85 -15.92 7.36
CA TYR A 39 2.28 -17.31 7.58
C TYR A 39 3.05 -17.49 8.89
N SER A 40 3.52 -16.41 9.52
CA SER A 40 4.20 -16.48 10.81
C SER A 40 3.22 -16.68 11.97
N GLY A 41 1.99 -16.19 11.82
CA GLY A 41 0.95 -16.21 12.85
C GLY A 41 1.20 -15.25 14.02
N ASN A 42 2.20 -14.37 13.91
CA ASN A 42 2.66 -13.50 14.99
C ASN A 42 2.27 -12.03 14.78
N THR A 43 1.62 -11.68 13.66
CA THR A 43 1.18 -10.30 13.42
C THR A 43 -0.06 -9.95 14.24
N LYS A 44 -0.15 -8.70 14.68
CA LYS A 44 -1.28 -8.15 15.43
C LYS A 44 -2.17 -7.29 14.54
N GLU A 45 -3.44 -7.19 14.90
CA GLU A 45 -4.40 -6.33 14.20
C GLU A 45 -3.95 -4.86 14.16
N SER A 46 -3.38 -4.35 15.26
CA SER A 46 -2.86 -2.98 15.32
C SER A 46 -1.72 -2.72 14.33
N GLU A 47 -0.89 -3.73 14.06
CA GLU A 47 0.21 -3.64 13.10
C GLU A 47 -0.35 -3.63 11.67
N PHE A 48 -1.30 -4.52 11.37
CA PHE A 48 -2.03 -4.53 10.10
C PHE A 48 -2.67 -3.17 9.81
N LEU A 49 -3.37 -2.59 10.78
CA LEU A 49 -4.00 -1.27 10.62
C LEU A 49 -2.96 -0.18 10.38
N SER A 50 -1.82 -0.23 11.07
CA SER A 50 -0.70 0.72 10.86
C SER A 50 -0.09 0.61 9.47
N TRP A 51 0.09 -0.61 8.96
CA TRP A 51 0.63 -0.86 7.62
C TRP A 51 -0.37 -0.48 6.53
N ARG A 52 -1.66 -0.81 6.72
CA ARG A 52 -2.76 -0.38 5.84
C ARG A 52 -2.79 1.14 5.72
N GLU A 53 -2.54 1.85 6.80
CA GLU A 53 -2.45 3.30 6.81
C GLU A 53 -1.27 3.83 5.99
N GLN A 54 -0.12 3.14 5.96
CA GLN A 54 0.99 3.50 5.06
C GLN A 54 0.60 3.38 3.59
N VAL A 55 -0.09 2.29 3.24
CA VAL A 55 -0.63 2.10 1.88
C VAL A 55 -1.63 3.21 1.56
N ARG A 56 -2.53 3.53 2.50
CA ARG A 56 -3.50 4.61 2.34
C ARG A 56 -2.82 5.92 1.99
N GLN A 57 -1.78 6.30 2.72
CA GLN A 57 -1.08 7.57 2.54
C GLN A 57 -0.35 7.67 1.19
N ALA A 58 0.18 6.54 0.70
CA ALA A 58 0.76 6.49 -0.64
C ALA A 58 -0.30 6.64 -1.74
N TYR A 59 -1.52 6.16 -1.52
CA TYR A 59 -2.62 6.23 -2.47
C TYR A 59 -3.77 7.09 -1.92
N TYR A 60 -3.51 8.34 -1.48
CA TYR A 60 -4.56 9.25 -0.99
C TYR A 60 -4.71 10.51 -1.85
N MET A 61 -5.97 10.79 -2.16
CA MET A 61 -6.62 11.99 -2.73
C MET A 61 -6.20 12.48 -4.13
N PRO A 62 -7.19 12.85 -4.98
CA PRO A 62 -8.64 12.62 -4.87
C PRO A 62 -9.13 11.27 -5.45
N TYR A 63 -8.26 10.49 -6.08
CA TYR A 63 -8.67 9.35 -6.93
C TYR A 63 -8.77 8.01 -6.21
N TYR A 64 -7.92 7.75 -5.21
CA TYR A 64 -7.77 6.40 -4.63
C TYR A 64 -8.50 6.24 -3.29
N GLU A 65 -9.26 5.14 -3.14
CA GLU A 65 -9.86 4.71 -1.86
C GLU A 65 -9.52 3.25 -1.56
N LEU A 66 -9.01 2.99 -0.35
CA LEU A 66 -8.79 1.63 0.12
C LEU A 66 -10.12 0.93 0.34
N ILE A 67 -10.27 -0.25 -0.28
CA ILE A 67 -11.40 -1.13 -0.03
C ILE A 67 -11.42 -1.48 1.47
N LYS A 68 -12.56 -1.23 2.12
CA LYS A 68 -12.71 -1.36 3.59
C LYS A 68 -13.13 -2.77 4.03
N ASN A 69 -13.71 -3.54 3.13
CA ASN A 69 -14.30 -4.85 3.42
C ASN A 69 -13.25 -5.98 3.31
N HIS A 70 -13.54 -7.14 3.90
CA HIS A 70 -12.69 -8.35 3.82
C HIS A 70 -12.69 -9.05 2.45
N GLU A 71 -13.40 -8.50 1.47
CA GLU A 71 -13.56 -9.08 0.14
C GLU A 71 -12.22 -9.32 -0.58
N PRO A 72 -11.25 -8.38 -0.60
CA PRO A 72 -9.93 -8.62 -1.16
C PRO A 72 -9.20 -9.81 -0.53
N ASP A 73 -9.32 -9.99 0.79
CA ASP A 73 -8.67 -11.08 1.51
C ASP A 73 -9.20 -12.45 1.07
N ALA A 74 -10.52 -12.57 0.92
CA ALA A 74 -11.17 -13.79 0.50
C ALA A 74 -10.75 -14.16 -0.94
N VAL A 75 -10.80 -13.20 -1.87
CA VAL A 75 -10.42 -13.40 -3.27
C VAL A 75 -8.96 -13.84 -3.39
N VAL A 76 -8.03 -13.19 -2.69
CA VAL A 76 -6.61 -13.57 -2.71
C VAL A 76 -6.40 -14.96 -2.12
N ARG A 77 -7.06 -15.29 -1.00
CA ARG A 77 -6.93 -16.62 -0.39
C ARG A 77 -7.45 -17.73 -1.31
N ASP A 78 -8.58 -17.51 -1.97
CA ASP A 78 -9.15 -18.49 -2.88
C ASP A 78 -8.33 -18.62 -4.16
N TYR A 79 -7.78 -17.50 -4.66
CA TYR A 79 -6.82 -17.50 -5.76
C TYR A 79 -5.57 -18.33 -5.46
N LEU A 80 -4.97 -18.14 -4.27
CA LEU A 80 -3.77 -18.87 -3.87
C LEU A 80 -4.03 -20.38 -3.68
N LYS A 81 -5.23 -20.75 -3.21
CA LYS A 81 -5.63 -22.17 -3.12
C LYS A 81 -5.80 -22.80 -4.50
N ALA A 82 -6.41 -22.07 -5.45
CA ALA A 82 -6.72 -22.60 -6.78
C ALA A 82 -5.53 -22.64 -7.73
N SER A 83 -4.68 -21.60 -7.72
CA SER A 83 -3.62 -21.39 -8.72
C SER A 83 -2.43 -22.35 -8.59
N SER A 84 -2.28 -23.07 -7.47
CA SER A 84 -1.07 -23.85 -7.13
C SER A 84 0.24 -23.04 -7.16
N VAL A 85 0.16 -21.71 -7.34
CA VAL A 85 1.30 -20.82 -7.44
C VAL A 85 1.80 -20.54 -6.03
N LYS A 86 3.11 -20.76 -5.80
CA LYS A 86 3.75 -20.37 -4.55
C LYS A 86 3.77 -18.84 -4.45
N THR A 87 3.47 -18.30 -3.27
CA THR A 87 3.44 -16.84 -3.04
C THR A 87 4.72 -16.12 -3.40
N ASN A 88 5.89 -16.76 -3.28
CA ASN A 88 7.18 -16.19 -3.68
C ASN A 88 7.42 -16.18 -5.21
N LYS A 89 6.54 -16.81 -5.98
CA LYS A 89 6.58 -16.93 -7.44
C LYS A 89 5.48 -16.15 -8.17
N LEU A 90 4.66 -15.38 -7.45
CA LEU A 90 3.68 -14.49 -8.08
C LEU A 90 4.38 -13.53 -9.06
N GLN A 91 3.73 -13.35 -10.19
CA GLN A 91 4.10 -12.48 -11.31
C GLN A 91 2.97 -11.48 -11.59
N GLU A 92 3.22 -10.59 -12.55
CA GLU A 92 2.29 -9.55 -12.98
C GLU A 92 0.93 -10.12 -13.38
N GLU A 93 0.90 -11.20 -14.16
CA GLU A 93 -0.34 -11.79 -14.68
C GLU A 93 -1.22 -12.32 -13.54
N ASN A 94 -0.59 -12.81 -12.46
CA ASN A 94 -1.32 -13.26 -11.27
C ASN A 94 -1.99 -12.07 -10.55
N LEU A 95 -1.28 -10.96 -10.40
CA LEU A 95 -1.83 -9.77 -9.75
C LEU A 95 -2.85 -9.05 -10.62
N GLN A 96 -2.71 -9.09 -11.94
CA GLN A 96 -3.73 -8.63 -12.86
C GLN A 96 -5.03 -9.42 -12.70
N GLU A 97 -4.96 -10.75 -12.69
CA GLU A 97 -6.15 -11.58 -12.49
C GLU A 97 -6.81 -11.31 -11.11
N ILE A 98 -6.01 -11.13 -10.05
CA ILE A 98 -6.51 -10.74 -8.74
C ILE A 98 -7.19 -9.36 -8.78
N ALA A 99 -6.56 -8.38 -9.44
CA ALA A 99 -7.11 -7.03 -9.57
C ALA A 99 -8.46 -7.04 -10.29
N ASP A 100 -8.58 -7.81 -11.38
CA ASP A 100 -9.81 -7.97 -12.14
C ASP A 100 -10.92 -8.58 -11.30
N LYS A 101 -10.62 -9.64 -10.52
CA LYS A 101 -11.60 -10.27 -9.62
C LYS A 101 -12.09 -9.33 -8.50
N ILE A 102 -11.21 -8.48 -7.98
CA ILE A 102 -11.53 -7.50 -6.92
C ILE A 102 -12.12 -6.21 -7.51
N SER A 103 -12.02 -6.01 -8.84
CA SER A 103 -12.28 -4.73 -9.51
C SER A 103 -11.44 -3.59 -8.93
N ALA A 104 -10.20 -3.87 -8.50
CA ALA A 104 -9.27 -2.87 -7.96
C ALA A 104 -8.38 -2.28 -9.05
N LYS A 105 -8.05 -1.00 -8.95
CA LYS A 105 -7.06 -0.34 -9.81
C LYS A 105 -5.63 -0.53 -9.32
N VAL A 106 -5.46 -0.77 -8.02
CA VAL A 106 -4.16 -1.10 -7.41
C VAL A 106 -4.34 -2.26 -6.45
N VAL A 107 -3.44 -3.23 -6.53
CA VAL A 107 -3.38 -4.38 -5.61
C VAL A 107 -2.03 -4.37 -4.90
N VAL A 108 -2.06 -4.33 -3.57
CA VAL A 108 -0.89 -4.46 -2.70
C VAL A 108 -1.03 -5.72 -1.86
N LEU A 109 -0.15 -6.69 -2.08
CA LEU A 109 -0.11 -7.94 -1.32
C LEU A 109 1.14 -7.94 -0.42
N LEU A 110 0.92 -8.18 0.87
CA LEU A 110 1.98 -8.37 1.86
C LEU A 110 1.93 -9.79 2.40
N PHE A 111 2.98 -10.57 2.14
CA PHE A 111 3.13 -11.93 2.65
C PHE A 111 4.19 -11.94 3.75
N ILE A 112 3.78 -12.17 5.00
CA ILE A 112 4.71 -12.30 6.13
C ILE A 112 5.08 -13.78 6.28
N ASN A 113 6.34 -14.12 6.02
CA ASN A 113 6.86 -15.49 6.10
C ASN A 113 7.52 -15.79 7.46
N ASN A 114 8.20 -14.80 8.05
CA ASN A 114 8.77 -14.88 9.39
C ASN A 114 8.65 -13.50 10.03
N TYR A 115 8.17 -13.47 11.26
CA TYR A 115 7.98 -12.26 12.05
C TYR A 115 8.14 -12.68 13.49
N SER A 116 9.33 -12.44 14.05
CA SER A 116 9.62 -12.83 15.42
C SER A 116 10.57 -11.87 16.09
N GLU A 117 10.30 -11.69 17.37
CA GLU A 117 11.02 -10.85 18.29
C GLU A 117 11.23 -11.66 19.56
N ARG A 118 12.48 -11.91 19.94
CA ARG A 118 12.77 -12.74 21.11
C ARG A 118 14.07 -12.35 21.78
N LEU A 119 14.09 -12.50 23.09
CA LEU A 119 15.29 -12.34 23.87
C LEU A 119 16.21 -13.54 23.67
N VAL A 120 17.49 -13.26 23.43
CA VAL A 120 18.55 -14.27 23.29
C VAL A 120 19.73 -13.89 24.17
N ARG A 121 20.43 -14.89 24.68
CA ARG A 121 21.67 -14.65 25.42
C ARG A 121 22.83 -14.47 24.44
N SER A 122 23.62 -13.43 24.66
CA SER A 122 24.90 -13.24 23.98
C SER A 122 25.87 -14.36 24.35
N PHE A 123 26.64 -14.83 23.36
CA PHE A 123 27.74 -15.76 23.57
C PHE A 123 29.09 -15.06 23.85
N GLY A 124 29.10 -13.72 23.90
CA GLY A 124 30.29 -12.90 24.14
C GLY A 124 31.03 -12.52 22.86
N HIS A 125 30.34 -11.87 21.92
CA HIS A 125 30.91 -11.41 20.65
C HIS A 125 30.70 -9.90 20.46
N PHE A 126 31.65 -9.23 19.81
CA PHE A 126 31.70 -7.78 19.61
C PHE A 126 31.74 -6.99 20.94
N TRP A 127 30.82 -6.06 21.15
CA TRP A 127 30.70 -5.19 22.32
C TRP A 127 29.82 -5.78 23.44
N HIS A 128 29.28 -6.99 23.26
CA HIS A 128 28.44 -7.65 24.27
C HIS A 128 29.22 -8.69 25.07
N GLU A 129 29.02 -8.71 26.37
CA GLU A 129 29.54 -9.73 27.27
C GLU A 129 28.76 -11.04 27.13
N ARG A 130 29.36 -12.13 27.59
CA ARG A 130 28.68 -13.43 27.60
C ARG A 130 27.57 -13.40 28.65
N GLY A 131 26.36 -13.72 28.22
CA GLY A 131 25.20 -13.78 29.11
C GLY A 131 24.29 -12.55 29.03
N ASP A 132 24.75 -11.47 28.36
CA ASP A 132 23.92 -10.30 28.06
C ASP A 132 22.62 -10.70 27.38
N LEU A 133 21.55 -10.01 27.74
CA LEU A 133 20.21 -10.28 27.21
C LEU A 133 19.94 -9.33 26.05
N LEU A 134 20.01 -9.87 24.84
CA LEU A 134 19.84 -9.12 23.59
C LEU A 134 18.47 -9.40 22.98
N GLN A 135 17.95 -8.45 22.23
CA GLN A 135 16.75 -8.61 21.43
C GLN A 135 17.14 -9.10 20.04
N ARG A 136 16.62 -10.27 19.64
CA ARG A 136 16.75 -10.79 18.27
C ARG A 136 15.47 -10.55 17.50
N VAL A 137 15.58 -9.86 16.37
CA VAL A 137 14.47 -9.54 15.47
C VAL A 137 14.69 -10.25 14.15
N VAL A 138 13.67 -10.96 13.68
CA VAL A 138 13.67 -11.64 12.38
C VAL A 138 12.41 -11.29 11.62
N VAL A 139 12.58 -10.65 10.46
CA VAL A 139 11.49 -10.33 9.53
C VAL A 139 11.82 -10.86 8.15
N SER A 140 10.94 -11.69 7.62
CA SER A 140 10.95 -12.16 6.24
C SER A 140 9.58 -11.92 5.64
N ALA A 141 9.51 -11.07 4.61
CA ALA A 141 8.25 -10.76 3.94
C ALA A 141 8.44 -10.58 2.44
N ASP A 142 7.41 -10.89 1.66
CA ASP A 142 7.34 -10.62 0.22
C ASP A 142 6.23 -9.60 -0.03
N ILE A 143 6.54 -8.55 -0.79
CA ILE A 143 5.61 -7.46 -1.12
C ILE A 143 5.44 -7.43 -2.63
N TYR A 144 4.19 -7.41 -3.06
CA TYR A 144 3.80 -7.26 -4.45
C TYR A 144 2.87 -6.08 -4.60
N ILE A 145 3.12 -5.24 -5.60
CA ILE A 145 2.30 -4.10 -5.94
C ILE A 145 2.03 -4.15 -7.43
N TYR A 146 0.77 -4.01 -7.83
CA TYR A 146 0.36 -3.93 -9.23
C TYR A 146 -0.61 -2.78 -9.42
N LYS A 147 -0.41 -2.00 -10.48
CA LYS A 147 -1.27 -0.88 -10.86
C LYS A 147 -1.83 -1.13 -12.25
N VAL A 148 -3.15 -1.29 -12.32
CA VAL A 148 -3.87 -1.60 -13.56
C VAL A 148 -3.79 -0.45 -14.56
N THR A 149 -3.72 0.80 -14.08
CA THR A 149 -3.79 2.00 -14.91
C THR A 149 -2.68 2.08 -15.96
N ASP A 150 -1.47 1.63 -15.60
CA ASP A 150 -0.28 1.72 -16.45
C ASP A 150 0.45 0.38 -16.60
N GLY A 151 -0.08 -0.71 -16.02
CA GLY A 151 0.52 -2.03 -16.04
C GLY A 151 1.81 -2.13 -15.23
N GLN A 152 2.05 -1.20 -14.30
CA GLN A 152 3.25 -1.28 -13.47
C GLN A 152 3.16 -2.44 -12.47
N PHE A 153 4.27 -3.16 -12.31
CA PHE A 153 4.41 -4.25 -11.36
C PHE A 153 5.70 -4.13 -10.55
N LEU A 154 5.58 -4.20 -9.22
CA LEU A 154 6.69 -4.15 -8.29
C LEU A 154 6.71 -5.39 -7.41
N LYS A 155 7.87 -6.05 -7.35
CA LYS A 155 8.16 -7.17 -6.44
C LYS A 155 9.33 -6.82 -5.54
N ARG A 156 9.12 -6.88 -4.24
CA ARG A 156 10.14 -6.58 -3.21
C ARG A 156 10.14 -7.63 -2.12
N LYS A 157 11.29 -7.75 -1.45
CA LYS A 157 11.50 -8.70 -0.36
C LYS A 157 12.07 -7.96 0.83
N ILE A 158 11.55 -8.27 2.01
CA ILE A 158 12.16 -7.88 3.29
C ILE A 158 12.86 -9.13 3.81
N ARG A 159 14.16 -9.04 4.05
CA ARG A 159 14.97 -10.09 4.71
C ARG A 159 15.83 -9.39 5.73
N TYR A 160 15.34 -9.36 6.96
CA TYR A 160 15.97 -8.68 8.09
C TYR A 160 16.21 -9.68 9.21
N VAL A 161 17.44 -9.72 9.70
CA VAL A 161 17.83 -10.46 10.89
C VAL A 161 18.80 -9.58 11.63
N ASP A 162 18.49 -9.31 12.88
CA ASP A 162 19.33 -8.50 13.73
C ASP A 162 19.32 -9.01 15.16
N THR A 163 20.37 -8.72 15.91
CA THR A 163 20.50 -9.08 17.32
C THR A 163 21.32 -8.00 18.00
N ASP A 164 20.65 -7.19 18.79
CA ASP A 164 21.22 -5.99 19.41
C ASP A 164 20.64 -5.78 20.82
N ASP A 165 21.14 -4.78 21.52
CA ASP A 165 20.58 -4.34 22.79
C ASP A 165 19.11 -3.98 22.63
N ILE A 166 18.30 -4.29 23.66
CA ILE A 166 16.85 -4.07 23.63
C ILE A 166 16.51 -2.60 23.33
N SER A 167 17.34 -1.66 23.81
CA SER A 167 17.17 -0.22 23.58
C SER A 167 17.55 0.26 22.18
N LEU A 168 18.35 -0.51 21.45
CA LEU A 168 18.81 -0.17 20.09
C LEU A 168 18.03 -0.95 19.01
N SER A 169 17.46 -2.09 19.38
CA SER A 169 16.70 -2.95 18.49
C SER A 169 15.47 -2.25 17.91
N THR A 170 15.37 -2.25 16.58
CA THR A 170 14.17 -1.78 15.89
C THR A 170 13.07 -2.85 15.93
N ALA A 171 11.83 -2.45 16.23
CA ALA A 171 10.69 -3.37 16.23
C ALA A 171 10.43 -3.97 14.83
N ALA A 172 10.04 -5.24 14.79
CA ALA A 172 9.64 -5.94 13.58
C ALA A 172 8.52 -5.20 12.83
N SER A 173 7.58 -4.61 13.59
CA SER A 173 6.47 -3.83 13.04
C SER A 173 6.94 -2.61 12.27
N ASP A 174 7.91 -1.89 12.83
CA ASP A 174 8.48 -0.69 12.22
C ASP A 174 9.30 -1.05 10.98
N ILE A 175 10.05 -2.16 11.00
CA ILE A 175 10.77 -2.65 9.82
C ILE A 175 9.81 -2.90 8.66
N VAL A 176 8.69 -3.61 8.89
CA VAL A 176 7.68 -3.84 7.85
C VAL A 176 7.04 -2.53 7.41
N LYS A 177 6.64 -1.68 8.35
CA LYS A 177 5.98 -0.40 8.11
C LYS A 177 6.79 0.51 7.19
N TYR A 178 8.05 0.77 7.53
CA TYR A 178 8.90 1.68 6.76
C TYR A 178 9.27 1.11 5.40
N ARG A 179 9.56 -0.20 5.32
CA ARG A 179 9.83 -0.86 4.03
C ARG A 179 8.60 -0.84 3.12
N LEU A 180 7.43 -1.15 3.66
CA LEU A 180 6.17 -1.08 2.92
C LEU A 180 5.94 0.33 2.39
N ARG A 181 6.04 1.36 3.25
CA ARG A 181 5.92 2.77 2.87
C ARG A 181 6.84 3.13 1.71
N ASN A 182 8.11 2.74 1.78
CA ASN A 182 9.08 3.06 0.74
C ASN A 182 8.72 2.40 -0.60
N TYR A 183 8.26 1.15 -0.59
CA TYR A 183 7.88 0.44 -1.82
C TYR A 183 6.57 0.95 -2.42
N VAL A 184 5.57 1.33 -1.60
CA VAL A 184 4.35 1.95 -2.14
C VAL A 184 4.62 3.36 -2.67
N ASN A 185 5.56 4.11 -2.08
CA ASN A 185 5.99 5.40 -2.59
C ASN A 185 6.81 5.27 -3.89
N GLU A 186 7.67 4.25 -3.98
CA GLU A 186 8.43 3.92 -5.19
C GLU A 186 7.48 3.67 -6.38
N MET A 187 6.39 2.93 -6.15
CA MET A 187 5.35 2.68 -7.15
C MET A 187 4.71 3.97 -7.69
N GLU A 188 4.55 4.97 -6.83
CA GLU A 188 3.94 6.25 -7.19
C GLU A 188 4.97 7.31 -7.61
N GLY A 189 6.25 6.94 -7.74
CA GLY A 189 7.34 7.86 -8.08
C GLY A 189 7.53 8.98 -7.05
N ARG A 190 7.14 8.75 -5.79
CA ARG A 190 7.27 9.71 -4.69
C ARG A 190 8.62 9.56 -4.00
N GLU A 191 9.11 10.65 -3.40
CA GLU A 191 10.35 10.61 -2.63
C GLU A 191 10.28 9.58 -1.49
N GLN A 192 11.39 8.86 -1.32
CA GLN A 192 11.61 7.94 -0.21
C GLN A 192 12.16 8.75 0.97
N ILE A 193 11.56 8.60 2.14
CA ILE A 193 11.96 9.29 3.38
C ILE A 193 12.52 8.25 4.35
#